data_AF-A0A1H7V5Z8-F1
#
_entry.id   AF-A0A1H7V5Z8-F1
#
_cell.length_a   1.000
_cell.length_b   1.000
_cell.length_c   1.000
_cell.angle_alpha   90.00
_cell.angle_beta   90.00
_cell.angle_gamma   90.00
#
_symmetry.space_group_name_H-M   'P 1'
#
loop_
_entity.id
_entity.type
_entity.pdbx_description
1 polymer ?
#
loop_
_entity_poly.entity_id
_entity_poly.type
_entity_poly.pdbx_seq_one_letter_code
_entity_poly.pdbx_strand_id
1 'polypeptide(L)'
;MSEQRFDPMTGQPINSVNSSSYKFDPMTGKPINQQPVTQQTTYAYDPVAIEREQSARNKKLALVVLGIGAVLFLVLIVFGAFSAVKYFSEKLPNQDAELIGQNTVEEPAEPDEPVVDEPFVEEPAEEPVDEEPIEEAAEEPAVEEAAEEPAVEPTEEATSEPAVTEENTLQANTPSGDRKSCDPYDISAFTVGRITYQLPEKVSDFLEDGWSFSSEQDASTTIPAGGLECMWLYYPGDEAHVMTSIRNFSLDVKEARDCYITEIDFNTPTVQTMGVPVTAHGKDISVGISTKGDVIKALGVPDRENDNAYYYYGENADEDESSYKYTTIMMDDDDIVEIISVRNELEPTDLEQTEVSTDAPDYLSYYVAPSSLGSDPLSGNFKLNGVVYNLPVPLQVLVDNGWKYDYDESYSIGAGQGGVIDMYKGDSRIYIVAYNSSDKACILKNTIVTSLTVYQSDYYPVDIEFPGGLNPDMTENEVKTFLNENNITNYDYTRNIAIYTIPFDQTGDDRSQSGNRYEINLGEDGVIYSIDITCYGWLAQ
;
A
#
# COMPACT_ATOMS: atom_id res chain seq x y z
N MET A 1 38.34 42.64 54.86
CA MET A 1 37.22 41.68 54.89
C MET A 1 36.12 42.25 54.01
N SER A 2 35.93 41.70 52.82
CA SER A 2 34.88 42.12 51.89
C SER A 2 33.71 41.13 52.00
N GLU A 3 32.51 41.62 52.33
CA GLU A 3 31.30 40.81 52.39
C GLU A 3 30.92 40.31 50.99
N GLN A 4 30.90 38.99 50.80
CA GLN A 4 30.30 38.36 49.62
C GLN A 4 28.78 38.43 49.76
N ARG A 5 28.10 38.99 48.75
CA ARG A 5 26.63 38.98 48.66
C ARG A 5 26.18 37.83 47.77
N PHE A 6 25.16 37.12 48.25
CA PHE A 6 24.59 35.94 47.62
C PHE A 6 23.19 36.24 47.08
N ASP A 7 22.81 35.57 45.99
CA ASP A 7 21.45 35.57 45.47
C ASP A 7 20.49 34.89 46.47
N PRO A 8 19.39 35.53 46.90
CA PRO A 8 18.50 35.01 47.95
C PRO A 8 17.58 33.86 47.49
N MET A 9 17.45 33.59 46.19
CA MET A 9 16.63 32.49 45.66
C MET A 9 17.47 31.25 45.34
N THR A 10 18.75 31.42 45.02
CA THR A 10 19.62 30.31 44.58
C THR A 10 20.85 30.07 45.46
N GLY A 11 21.20 31.01 46.35
CA GLY A 11 22.31 30.86 47.29
C GLY A 11 23.71 30.96 46.67
N GLN A 12 23.84 31.43 45.43
CA GLN A 12 25.13 31.56 44.75
C GLN A 12 25.75 32.97 44.86
N PRO A 13 27.09 33.10 44.89
CA PRO A 13 27.77 34.38 45.02
C PRO A 13 27.67 35.20 43.73
N ILE A 14 27.26 36.46 43.85
CA ILE A 14 27.09 37.36 42.71
C ILE A 14 28.45 37.98 42.34
N ASN A 15 29.02 37.58 41.21
CA ASN A 15 30.25 38.20 40.68
C ASN A 15 29.91 39.47 39.89
N SER A 16 30.51 40.59 40.28
CA SER A 16 30.24 41.92 39.73
C SER A 16 30.97 42.18 38.41
N VAL A 17 30.28 42.11 37.26
CA VAL A 17 30.67 42.82 36.03
C VAL A 17 29.43 43.16 35.19
N ASN A 18 29.39 44.39 34.68
CA ASN A 18 28.42 45.02 33.76
C ASN A 18 27.13 45.62 34.35
N SER A 19 27.23 46.89 34.76
CA SER A 19 26.10 47.78 35.00
C SER A 19 25.51 48.31 33.68
N SER A 20 24.49 47.64 33.17
CA SER A 20 23.58 48.21 32.17
C SER A 20 22.40 48.83 32.91
N SER A 21 22.25 50.15 32.86
CA SER A 21 21.16 50.86 33.54
C SER A 21 19.82 50.57 32.86
N TYR A 22 19.05 49.63 33.39
CA TYR A 22 17.66 49.43 33.00
C TYR A 22 16.81 50.60 33.50
N LYS A 23 16.14 51.32 32.59
CA LYS A 23 15.10 52.29 32.95
C LYS A 23 13.74 51.60 32.87
N PHE A 24 13.10 51.44 34.01
CA PHE A 24 11.73 50.94 34.15
C PHE A 24 10.76 52.12 34.20
N ASP A 25 9.55 51.91 33.68
CA ASP A 25 8.43 52.82 33.94
C ASP A 25 8.10 52.80 35.46
N PRO A 26 8.21 53.93 36.18
CA PRO A 26 8.04 53.97 37.62
C PRO A 26 6.59 53.75 38.12
N MET A 27 5.59 53.77 37.23
CA MET A 27 4.18 53.52 37.61
C MET A 27 3.74 52.09 37.32
N THR A 28 4.41 51.37 36.41
CA THR A 28 3.95 50.05 35.94
C THR A 28 5.00 48.94 36.05
N GLY A 29 6.26 49.27 36.30
CA GLY A 29 7.35 48.30 36.50
C GLY A 29 7.78 47.55 35.23
N LYS A 30 7.35 47.97 34.04
CA LYS A 30 7.70 47.32 32.77
C LYS A 30 8.93 47.98 32.10
N PRO A 31 9.81 47.21 31.44
CA PRO A 31 10.93 47.73 30.68
C PRO A 31 10.47 48.40 29.37
N ILE A 32 11.07 49.54 29.02
CA ILE A 32 10.72 50.30 27.80
C ILE A 32 11.59 49.80 26.62
N ASN A 33 10.98 48.96 25.77
CA ASN A 33 11.30 48.51 24.40
C ASN A 33 12.75 48.50 23.87
N GLN A 34 13.19 47.33 23.38
CA GLN A 34 13.93 47.13 22.11
C GLN A 34 13.71 45.69 21.57
N GLN A 35 13.59 45.55 20.25
CA GLN A 35 13.42 44.30 19.48
C GLN A 35 14.57 43.29 19.71
N PRO A 36 14.34 41.97 19.67
CA PRO A 36 15.42 41.01 19.84
C PRO A 36 16.20 40.78 18.54
N VAL A 37 17.50 41.08 18.60
CA VAL A 37 18.54 40.48 17.75
C VAL A 37 18.85 39.11 18.36
N THR A 38 18.60 38.02 17.64
CA THR A 38 18.99 36.67 18.06
C THR A 38 20.50 36.48 17.88
N GLN A 39 21.15 36.03 18.95
CA GLN A 39 22.55 35.64 18.99
C GLN A 39 22.75 34.29 18.28
N GLN A 40 23.69 34.23 17.33
CA GLN A 40 24.17 32.98 16.75
C GLN A 40 24.90 32.15 17.81
N THR A 41 24.30 31.02 18.23
CA THR A 41 25.05 29.90 18.78
C THR A 41 25.60 29.06 17.64
N THR A 42 26.92 29.09 17.49
CA THR A 42 27.67 28.22 16.58
C THR A 42 27.67 26.81 17.15
N TYR A 43 26.84 25.92 16.61
CA TYR A 43 27.00 24.49 16.81
C TYR A 43 28.08 24.01 15.83
N ALA A 44 29.22 23.58 16.37
CA ALA A 44 30.25 22.93 15.58
C ALA A 44 29.77 21.54 15.18
N TYR A 45 29.72 21.31 13.87
CA TYR A 45 29.33 20.07 13.21
C TYR A 45 30.39 18.96 13.46
N ASP A 46 29.99 17.84 14.07
CA ASP A 46 30.79 16.61 14.17
C ASP A 46 30.04 15.45 13.47
N PRO A 47 30.32 15.18 12.19
CA PRO A 47 29.61 14.17 11.41
C PRO A 47 29.80 12.74 11.96
N VAL A 48 30.88 12.50 12.70
CA VAL A 48 31.21 11.18 13.25
C VAL A 48 30.31 10.81 14.43
N ALA A 49 29.74 11.80 15.12
CA ALA A 49 28.80 11.56 16.22
C ALA A 49 27.43 11.07 15.72
N ILE A 50 26.96 11.60 14.59
CA ILE A 50 25.68 11.21 13.96
C ILE A 50 25.79 9.81 13.35
N GLU A 51 26.88 9.52 12.64
CA GLU A 51 27.14 8.18 12.09
C GLU A 51 27.19 7.09 13.18
N ARG A 52 27.73 7.40 14.36
CA ARG A 52 27.76 6.44 15.49
C ARG A 52 26.37 6.19 16.07
N GLU A 53 25.52 7.21 16.13
CA GLU A 53 24.16 7.10 16.65
C GLU A 53 23.22 6.37 15.67
N GLN A 54 23.39 6.61 14.36
CA GLN A 54 22.71 5.86 13.30
C GLN A 54 23.20 4.41 13.22
N SER A 55 24.51 4.16 13.31
CA SER A 55 25.06 2.79 13.36
C SER A 55 24.56 1.99 14.57
N ALA A 56 24.37 2.64 15.72
CA ALA A 56 23.81 2.01 16.92
C ALA A 56 22.31 1.69 16.78
N ARG A 57 21.54 2.55 16.11
CA ARG A 57 20.13 2.28 15.76
C ARG A 57 19.99 1.16 14.74
N ASN A 58 20.81 1.16 13.70
CA ASN A 58 20.77 0.15 12.63
C ASN A 58 21.20 -1.23 13.14
N LYS A 59 22.15 -1.30 14.10
CA LYS A 59 22.50 -2.56 14.78
C LYS A 59 21.38 -3.11 15.67
N LYS A 60 20.58 -2.23 16.30
CA LYS A 60 19.38 -2.66 17.06
C LYS A 60 18.30 -3.18 16.12
N LEU A 61 18.08 -2.52 14.98
CA LEU A 61 17.10 -2.94 13.97
C LEU A 61 17.49 -4.28 13.33
N ALA A 62 18.77 -4.45 12.96
CA ALA A 62 19.28 -5.70 12.39
C ALA A 62 19.16 -6.91 13.34
N LEU A 63 19.28 -6.70 14.67
CA LEU A 63 19.08 -7.76 15.66
C LEU A 63 17.61 -8.16 15.83
N VAL A 64 16.68 -7.23 15.64
CA VAL A 64 15.23 -7.51 15.67
C VAL A 64 14.80 -8.27 14.41
N VAL A 65 15.28 -7.86 13.23
CA VAL A 65 14.97 -8.53 11.95
C VAL A 65 15.57 -9.93 11.88
N LEU A 66 16.80 -10.14 12.37
CA LEU A 66 17.38 -11.49 12.50
C LEU A 66 16.61 -12.39 13.48
N GLY A 67 16.03 -11.81 14.53
CA GLY A 67 15.17 -12.53 15.47
C GLY A 67 13.85 -13.00 14.84
N ILE A 68 13.20 -12.14 14.06
CA ILE A 68 11.94 -12.44 13.35
C ILE A 68 12.19 -13.44 12.21
N GLY A 69 13.28 -13.27 11.44
CA GLY A 69 13.66 -14.18 10.37
C GLY A 69 14.00 -15.60 10.86
N ALA A 70 14.64 -15.74 12.03
CA ALA A 70 14.93 -17.05 12.61
C ALA A 70 13.68 -17.80 13.08
N VAL A 71 12.65 -17.08 13.55
CA VAL A 71 11.36 -17.65 13.95
C VAL A 71 10.56 -18.09 12.71
N LEU A 72 10.51 -17.27 11.66
CA LEU A 72 9.86 -17.63 10.39
C LEU A 72 10.54 -18.82 9.70
N PHE A 73 11.87 -18.90 9.73
CA PHE A 73 12.61 -20.02 9.15
C PHE A 73 12.39 -21.33 9.93
N LEU A 74 12.26 -21.27 11.26
CA LEU A 74 11.90 -22.44 12.08
C LEU A 74 10.45 -22.90 11.84
N VAL A 75 9.51 -21.97 11.62
CA VAL A 75 8.12 -22.29 11.27
C VAL A 75 8.03 -22.92 9.88
N LEU A 76 8.78 -22.42 8.90
CA LEU A 76 8.85 -23.02 7.55
C LEU A 76 9.48 -24.42 7.53
N ILE A 77 10.44 -24.70 8.42
CA ILE A 77 10.99 -26.06 8.57
C ILE A 77 9.94 -27.01 9.19
N VAL A 78 9.14 -26.54 10.16
CA VAL A 78 8.08 -27.33 10.78
C VAL A 78 6.91 -27.57 9.83
N PHE A 79 6.47 -26.55 9.08
CA PHE A 79 5.41 -26.67 8.07
C PHE A 79 5.87 -27.42 6.82
N GLY A 80 7.10 -27.19 6.34
CA GLY A 80 7.68 -27.92 5.21
C GLY A 80 7.86 -29.41 5.50
N ALA A 81 8.21 -29.78 6.73
CA ALA A 81 8.24 -31.17 7.17
C ALA A 81 6.81 -31.78 7.24
N PHE A 82 5.80 -31.02 7.67
CA PHE A 82 4.41 -31.49 7.75
C PHE A 82 3.79 -31.71 6.36
N SER A 83 4.02 -30.78 5.43
CA SER A 83 3.53 -30.88 4.04
C SER A 83 4.25 -31.97 3.26
N ALA A 84 5.56 -32.15 3.46
CA ALA A 84 6.30 -33.26 2.85
C ALA A 84 5.83 -34.63 3.38
N VAL A 85 5.62 -34.77 4.70
CA VAL A 85 5.13 -36.03 5.30
C VAL A 85 3.73 -36.39 4.80
N LYS A 86 2.84 -35.40 4.63
CA LYS A 86 1.50 -35.62 4.05
C LYS A 86 1.58 -36.03 2.57
N TYR A 87 2.38 -35.31 1.77
CA TYR A 87 2.61 -35.59 0.34
C TYR A 87 3.24 -36.97 0.08
N PHE A 88 4.17 -37.42 0.94
CA PHE A 88 4.79 -38.74 0.81
C PHE A 88 3.91 -39.89 1.35
N SER A 89 2.94 -39.60 2.23
CA SER A 89 2.00 -40.62 2.75
C SER A 89 0.90 -41.01 1.76
N GLU A 90 0.54 -40.12 0.83
CA GLU A 90 -0.55 -40.32 -0.13
C GLU A 90 -0.10 -40.99 -1.45
N LYS A 91 1.21 -41.00 -1.77
CA LYS A 91 1.72 -41.43 -3.09
C LYS A 91 2.57 -42.71 -3.14
N LEU A 92 2.70 -43.47 -2.06
CA LEU A 92 3.45 -44.75 -2.10
C LEU A 92 2.65 -45.92 -1.52
N PRO A 93 2.29 -46.94 -2.32
CA PRO A 93 1.83 -48.21 -1.77
C PRO A 93 3.01 -48.95 -1.12
N ASN A 94 2.74 -49.57 0.04
CA ASN A 94 3.64 -50.47 0.76
C ASN A 94 4.44 -51.37 -0.19
N GLN A 95 5.76 -51.17 -0.24
CA GLN A 95 6.70 -52.20 -0.64
C GLN A 95 7.91 -52.20 0.28
N ASP A 96 8.25 -53.42 0.68
CA ASP A 96 9.23 -53.78 1.68
C ASP A 96 10.66 -53.30 1.35
N ALA A 97 11.41 -53.12 2.43
CA ALA A 97 12.81 -52.75 2.45
C ALA A 97 13.71 -53.76 1.73
N GLU A 98 14.56 -53.29 0.83
CA GLU A 98 15.95 -53.79 0.66
C GLU A 98 16.82 -52.73 -0.05
N LEU A 99 17.62 -52.01 0.74
CA LEU A 99 18.84 -51.30 0.29
C LEU A 99 19.89 -52.35 -0.07
N ILE A 100 20.63 -52.21 -1.19
CA ILE A 100 22.11 -52.10 -1.30
C ILE A 100 22.47 -51.87 -2.81
N GLY A 101 23.32 -50.88 -3.15
CA GLY A 101 24.23 -51.04 -4.30
C GLY A 101 24.65 -49.83 -5.15
N GLN A 102 25.68 -49.11 -4.68
CA GLN A 102 26.86 -48.62 -5.41
C GLN A 102 26.77 -47.63 -6.62
N ASN A 103 27.45 -46.50 -6.40
CA ASN A 103 28.19 -45.62 -7.32
C ASN A 103 28.41 -46.10 -8.76
N THR A 104 28.20 -45.21 -9.74
CA THR A 104 29.16 -44.94 -10.84
C THR A 104 28.93 -43.52 -11.40
N VAL A 105 30.03 -42.80 -11.61
CA VAL A 105 30.14 -41.49 -12.28
C VAL A 105 30.39 -41.75 -13.77
N GLU A 106 29.75 -41.01 -14.68
CA GLU A 106 30.29 -40.77 -16.03
C GLU A 106 29.72 -39.46 -16.65
N GLU A 107 30.47 -38.96 -17.64
CA GLU A 107 30.71 -37.59 -18.12
C GLU A 107 29.57 -36.83 -18.86
N PRO A 108 29.75 -35.52 -19.17
CA PRO A 108 28.69 -34.60 -19.58
C PRO A 108 28.34 -34.65 -21.08
N ALA A 109 27.13 -34.20 -21.40
CA ALA A 109 26.58 -34.10 -22.75
C ALA A 109 27.17 -32.93 -23.57
N GLU A 110 27.43 -33.19 -24.85
CA GLU A 110 27.77 -32.19 -25.89
C GLU A 110 26.51 -31.41 -26.35
N PRO A 111 26.67 -30.17 -26.87
CA PRO A 111 25.56 -29.29 -27.24
C PRO A 111 25.03 -29.52 -28.66
N ASP A 112 23.70 -29.53 -28.82
CA ASP A 112 23.01 -29.59 -30.11
C ASP A 112 23.01 -28.23 -30.85
N GLU A 113 23.19 -28.31 -32.17
CA GLU A 113 23.23 -27.20 -33.15
C GLU A 113 21.83 -26.62 -33.51
N PRO A 114 21.75 -25.39 -34.06
CA PRO A 114 20.51 -24.62 -34.18
C PRO A 114 19.63 -24.96 -35.39
N VAL A 115 18.31 -24.78 -35.19
CA VAL A 115 17.24 -24.91 -36.19
C VAL A 115 17.18 -23.66 -37.08
N VAL A 116 16.97 -23.86 -38.39
CA VAL A 116 16.88 -22.87 -39.45
C VAL A 116 15.41 -22.53 -39.74
N ASP A 117 15.11 -21.22 -39.79
CA ASP A 117 13.84 -20.61 -40.24
C ASP A 117 13.68 -20.63 -41.77
N GLU A 118 12.45 -20.83 -42.27
CA GLU A 118 11.99 -20.29 -43.57
C GLU A 118 10.45 -20.09 -43.59
N PRO A 119 9.91 -19.21 -44.47
CA PRO A 119 8.91 -18.21 -44.08
C PRO A 119 7.49 -18.34 -44.69
N PHE A 120 6.64 -17.44 -44.16
CA PHE A 120 5.31 -16.94 -44.51
C PHE A 120 4.88 -16.95 -46.00
N VAL A 121 3.61 -17.29 -46.27
CA VAL A 121 2.85 -16.95 -47.50
C VAL A 121 1.42 -16.54 -47.13
N GLU A 122 0.99 -15.42 -47.71
CA GLU A 122 -0.23 -14.66 -47.46
C GLU A 122 -1.32 -14.93 -48.54
N GLU A 123 -2.58 -15.09 -48.09
CA GLU A 123 -3.89 -14.74 -48.73
C GLU A 123 -4.34 -15.35 -50.10
N PRO A 124 -5.65 -15.36 -50.50
CA PRO A 124 -6.70 -14.36 -50.18
C PRO A 124 -8.15 -14.85 -49.92
N ALA A 125 -8.99 -13.86 -49.63
CA ALA A 125 -10.45 -13.84 -49.38
C ALA A 125 -11.37 -14.19 -50.57
N GLU A 126 -12.62 -14.58 -50.27
CA GLU A 126 -13.88 -13.94 -50.74
C GLU A 126 -15.15 -14.70 -50.25
N GLU A 127 -16.13 -13.91 -49.78
CA GLU A 127 -17.55 -14.20 -49.44
C GLU A 127 -18.41 -14.55 -50.70
N PRO A 128 -19.76 -14.82 -50.69
CA PRO A 128 -20.78 -14.48 -49.68
C PRO A 128 -21.98 -15.44 -49.43
N VAL A 129 -22.79 -14.96 -48.48
CA VAL A 129 -24.16 -15.21 -47.99
C VAL A 129 -25.22 -15.59 -49.04
N ASP A 130 -26.19 -16.45 -48.65
CA ASP A 130 -27.56 -16.44 -49.18
C ASP A 130 -28.60 -16.80 -48.09
N GLU A 131 -29.75 -16.13 -48.15
CA GLU A 131 -30.83 -16.00 -47.16
C GLU A 131 -31.98 -17.04 -47.31
N GLU A 132 -32.56 -17.45 -46.17
CA GLU A 132 -34.01 -17.71 -45.87
C GLU A 132 -34.83 -18.84 -46.57
N PRO A 133 -36.09 -19.18 -46.16
CA PRO A 133 -36.68 -19.51 -44.83
C PRO A 133 -37.65 -20.76 -44.88
N ILE A 134 -38.64 -20.84 -43.95
CA ILE A 134 -39.89 -21.69 -43.86
C ILE A 134 -39.69 -23.19 -43.42
N GLU A 135 -40.47 -23.88 -42.57
CA GLU A 135 -41.91 -23.90 -42.20
C GLU A 135 -42.21 -24.42 -40.78
N GLU A 136 -43.37 -23.96 -40.31
CA GLU A 136 -44.18 -24.25 -39.13
C GLU A 136 -44.81 -25.67 -39.13
N ALA A 137 -44.94 -26.33 -37.98
CA ALA A 137 -45.99 -27.33 -37.75
C ALA A 137 -46.27 -27.56 -36.25
N ALA A 138 -47.47 -27.18 -35.83
CA ALA A 138 -48.10 -27.52 -34.57
C ALA A 138 -48.75 -28.92 -34.63
N GLU A 139 -48.89 -29.60 -33.48
CA GLU A 139 -50.13 -30.26 -33.02
C GLU A 139 -49.92 -30.99 -31.67
N GLU A 140 -50.65 -30.53 -30.64
CA GLU A 140 -51.16 -31.32 -29.50
C GLU A 140 -52.56 -31.91 -29.87
N PRO A 141 -53.30 -32.68 -29.04
CA PRO A 141 -52.98 -33.46 -27.83
C PRO A 141 -53.62 -34.89 -27.84
N ALA A 142 -53.44 -35.69 -26.78
CA ALA A 142 -54.43 -36.70 -26.38
C ALA A 142 -54.37 -37.02 -24.87
N VAL A 143 -55.55 -36.99 -24.24
CA VAL A 143 -55.87 -37.26 -22.82
C VAL A 143 -56.56 -38.61 -22.73
N GLU A 144 -56.31 -39.40 -21.67
CA GLU A 144 -57.30 -40.37 -21.14
C GLU A 144 -57.20 -40.51 -19.60
N GLU A 145 -58.34 -40.22 -18.95
CA GLU A 145 -58.83 -40.46 -17.57
C GLU A 145 -58.94 -41.97 -17.22
N ALA A 146 -59.19 -42.52 -16.00
CA ALA A 146 -59.46 -42.06 -14.62
C ALA A 146 -59.56 -43.28 -13.64
N ALA A 147 -59.69 -42.96 -12.33
CA ALA A 147 -60.35 -43.68 -11.19
C ALA A 147 -59.46 -44.55 -10.24
N GLU A 148 -59.14 -44.12 -9.01
CA GLU A 148 -59.89 -44.03 -7.70
C GLU A 148 -60.01 -45.36 -6.92
N GLU A 149 -59.17 -45.59 -5.88
CA GLU A 149 -59.38 -45.53 -4.40
C GLU A 149 -59.52 -46.94 -3.74
N PRO A 150 -59.32 -47.18 -2.41
CA PRO A 150 -59.28 -46.24 -1.28
C PRO A 150 -58.17 -46.46 -0.20
N ALA A 151 -58.22 -45.57 0.79
CA ALA A 151 -57.47 -45.40 2.04
C ALA A 151 -57.07 -46.64 2.89
N VAL A 152 -55.87 -46.54 3.50
CA VAL A 152 -55.52 -47.17 4.78
C VAL A 152 -54.55 -46.27 5.56
N GLU A 153 -54.92 -45.90 6.78
CA GLU A 153 -54.06 -45.57 7.92
C GLU A 153 -54.64 -46.34 9.14
N PRO A 154 -53.91 -46.62 10.25
CA PRO A 154 -52.72 -45.92 10.76
C PRO A 154 -51.64 -46.85 11.40
N THR A 155 -50.72 -46.22 12.14
CA THR A 155 -49.87 -46.69 13.28
C THR A 155 -48.55 -47.40 12.98
N GLU A 156 -47.42 -46.73 13.30
CA GLU A 156 -46.41 -47.26 14.24
C GLU A 156 -45.42 -46.18 14.74
N GLU A 157 -45.39 -46.07 16.07
CA GLU A 157 -44.29 -45.75 16.98
C GLU A 157 -43.31 -44.59 16.74
N ALA A 158 -43.47 -43.60 17.62
CA ALA A 158 -42.51 -42.55 17.93
C ALA A 158 -41.14 -43.12 18.34
N THR A 159 -40.11 -42.77 17.58
CA THR A 159 -38.71 -42.82 18.04
C THR A 159 -38.31 -41.39 18.36
N SER A 160 -37.99 -41.15 19.63
CA SER A 160 -37.59 -39.86 20.17
C SER A 160 -36.20 -39.45 19.65
N GLU A 161 -36.14 -38.40 18.83
CA GLU A 161 -34.93 -37.62 18.62
C GLU A 161 -34.60 -36.83 19.90
N PRO A 162 -33.32 -36.72 20.31
CA PRO A 162 -32.96 -35.84 21.40
C PRO A 162 -33.09 -34.40 20.92
N ALA A 163 -34.02 -33.65 21.53
CA ALA A 163 -34.07 -32.20 21.44
C ALA A 163 -32.74 -31.62 21.91
N VAL A 164 -31.91 -31.16 20.97
CA VAL A 164 -30.83 -30.23 21.27
C VAL A 164 -31.50 -28.89 21.51
N THR A 165 -31.70 -28.56 22.78
CA THR A 165 -32.15 -27.24 23.22
C THR A 165 -31.18 -26.17 22.74
N GLU A 166 -31.66 -25.35 21.81
CA GLU A 166 -31.10 -24.10 21.25
C GLU A 166 -30.83 -22.97 22.28
N GLU A 167 -30.62 -23.28 23.56
CA GLU A 167 -30.59 -22.26 24.62
C GLU A 167 -29.23 -22.02 25.28
N ASN A 168 -28.12 -22.55 24.74
CA ASN A 168 -26.83 -22.31 25.40
C ASN A 168 -25.61 -22.31 24.47
N THR A 169 -25.51 -21.30 23.61
CA THR A 169 -24.28 -20.57 23.20
C THR A 169 -24.67 -19.41 22.27
N LEU A 170 -25.28 -18.37 22.83
CA LEU A 170 -25.45 -17.07 22.17
C LEU A 170 -25.08 -15.99 23.19
N GLN A 171 -23.78 -15.81 23.44
CA GLN A 171 -23.28 -14.57 24.02
C GLN A 171 -22.66 -13.73 22.88
N ALA A 172 -23.01 -12.43 22.90
CA ALA A 172 -22.72 -11.34 21.93
C ALA A 172 -23.59 -11.31 20.65
N ASN A 173 -24.12 -10.19 20.17
CA ASN A 173 -24.25 -8.81 20.67
C ASN A 173 -25.55 -8.22 20.09
N THR A 174 -26.20 -7.32 20.83
CA THR A 174 -27.28 -6.49 20.26
C THR A 174 -26.61 -5.36 19.47
N PRO A 175 -27.05 -5.02 18.25
CA PRO A 175 -26.45 -3.93 17.47
C PRO A 175 -26.36 -2.65 18.30
N SER A 176 -25.25 -1.92 18.20
CA SER A 176 -25.17 -0.54 18.69
C SER A 176 -26.32 0.29 18.08
N GLY A 177 -26.97 1.12 18.90
CA GLY A 177 -28.26 1.75 18.57
C GLY A 177 -28.20 2.82 17.48
N ASP A 178 -27.00 3.27 17.10
CA ASP A 178 -26.79 4.43 16.22
C ASP A 178 -26.21 4.07 14.83
N ARG A 179 -26.25 2.78 14.44
CA ARG A 179 -25.72 2.36 13.13
C ARG A 179 -26.52 2.91 11.95
N LYS A 180 -25.78 3.23 10.89
CA LYS A 180 -26.36 3.58 9.58
C LYS A 180 -27.20 2.39 9.09
N SER A 181 -28.41 2.66 8.62
CA SER A 181 -29.23 1.64 7.96
C SER A 181 -28.50 1.16 6.71
N CYS A 182 -28.29 -0.14 6.59
CA CYS A 182 -27.71 -0.79 5.41
C CYS A 182 -28.79 -1.50 4.58
N ASP A 183 -28.55 -1.65 3.28
CA ASP A 183 -29.33 -2.54 2.43
C ASP A 183 -28.72 -3.95 2.52
N PRO A 184 -29.40 -4.93 3.14
CA PRO A 184 -28.85 -6.28 3.29
C PRO A 184 -28.69 -7.03 1.96
N TYR A 185 -29.29 -6.54 0.87
CA TYR A 185 -29.16 -7.13 -0.47
C TYR A 185 -28.06 -6.49 -1.32
N ASP A 186 -27.43 -5.39 -0.86
CA ASP A 186 -26.29 -4.82 -1.56
C ASP A 186 -25.16 -5.84 -1.64
N ILE A 187 -24.44 -5.86 -2.76
CA ILE A 187 -23.34 -6.79 -2.96
C ILE A 187 -22.21 -6.60 -1.95
N SER A 188 -22.07 -5.40 -1.36
CA SER A 188 -21.11 -5.12 -0.29
C SER A 188 -21.64 -5.39 1.13
N ALA A 189 -22.81 -6.03 1.27
CA ALA A 189 -23.43 -6.34 2.55
C ALA A 189 -23.26 -7.81 2.97
N PHE A 190 -23.03 -8.03 4.27
CA PHE A 190 -22.92 -9.35 4.88
C PHE A 190 -23.43 -9.34 6.32
N THR A 191 -23.75 -10.51 6.85
CA THR A 191 -24.26 -10.69 8.21
C THR A 191 -23.40 -11.70 8.96
N VAL A 192 -22.94 -11.33 10.16
CA VAL A 192 -22.28 -12.22 11.13
C VAL A 192 -23.23 -12.41 12.31
N GLY A 193 -23.78 -13.63 12.44
CA GLY A 193 -24.80 -13.97 13.43
C GLY A 193 -26.07 -13.11 13.27
N ARG A 194 -26.21 -12.08 14.12
CA ARG A 194 -27.38 -11.18 14.14
C ARG A 194 -27.11 -9.80 13.56
N ILE A 195 -25.86 -9.49 13.24
CA ILE A 195 -25.44 -8.15 12.88
C ILE A 195 -25.12 -8.11 11.39
N THR A 196 -25.76 -7.18 10.69
CA THR A 196 -25.51 -6.91 9.27
C THR A 196 -24.62 -5.68 9.12
N TYR A 197 -23.61 -5.78 8.26
CA TYR A 197 -22.64 -4.76 7.91
C TYR A 197 -22.74 -4.49 6.41
N GLN A 198 -22.33 -3.29 5.97
CA GLN A 198 -22.20 -2.97 4.56
C GLN A 198 -20.94 -2.14 4.34
N LEU A 199 -20.01 -2.63 3.51
CA LEU A 199 -18.75 -1.93 3.26
C LEU A 199 -18.94 -0.76 2.28
N PRO A 200 -18.12 0.31 2.40
CA PRO A 200 -17.16 0.55 3.47
C PRO A 200 -17.86 0.85 4.80
N GLU A 201 -17.28 0.37 5.90
CA GLU A 201 -17.85 0.50 7.25
C GLU A 201 -16.78 0.97 8.23
N LYS A 202 -17.11 1.80 9.22
CA LYS A 202 -16.07 2.31 10.14
C LYS A 202 -15.53 1.17 10.99
N VAL A 203 -14.22 1.20 11.23
CA VAL A 203 -13.59 0.25 12.17
C VAL A 203 -14.20 0.39 13.57
N SER A 204 -14.51 1.62 14.00
CA SER A 204 -15.18 1.88 15.28
C SER A 204 -16.51 1.15 15.44
N ASP A 205 -17.29 0.99 14.38
CA ASP A 205 -18.56 0.23 14.43
C ASP A 205 -18.31 -1.26 14.74
N PHE A 206 -17.24 -1.86 14.20
CA PHE A 206 -16.85 -3.23 14.56
C PHE A 206 -16.37 -3.31 16.01
N LEU A 207 -15.56 -2.33 16.47
CA LEU A 207 -15.07 -2.30 17.84
C LEU A 207 -16.23 -2.16 18.85
N GLU A 208 -17.25 -1.37 18.54
CA GLU A 208 -18.47 -1.26 19.37
C GLU A 208 -19.24 -2.58 19.45
N ASP A 209 -19.20 -3.38 18.39
CA ASP A 209 -19.78 -4.72 18.33
C ASP A 209 -18.89 -5.80 18.96
N GLY A 210 -17.80 -5.41 19.62
CA GLY A 210 -16.93 -6.28 20.41
C GLY A 210 -15.82 -6.94 19.61
N TRP A 211 -15.67 -6.63 18.33
CA TRP A 211 -14.47 -7.02 17.59
C TRP A 211 -13.24 -6.33 18.18
N SER A 212 -12.06 -6.88 17.93
CA SER A 212 -10.82 -6.30 18.43
C SER A 212 -9.65 -6.49 17.49
N PHE A 213 -8.68 -5.58 17.56
CA PHE A 213 -7.36 -5.79 16.97
C PHE A 213 -6.56 -6.82 17.78
N SER A 214 -5.52 -7.41 17.17
CA SER A 214 -4.61 -8.34 17.87
C SER A 214 -3.91 -7.67 19.07
N SER A 215 -3.67 -6.37 18.95
CA SER A 215 -3.00 -5.57 19.95
C SER A 215 -3.37 -4.09 19.85
N GLU A 216 -3.09 -3.33 20.91
CA GLU A 216 -3.18 -1.87 20.88
C GLU A 216 -2.22 -1.25 19.86
N GLN A 217 -1.09 -1.91 19.58
CA GLN A 217 -0.14 -1.45 18.58
C GLN A 217 -0.78 -1.45 17.19
N ASP A 218 -1.44 -2.54 16.82
CA ASP A 218 -2.15 -2.65 15.53
C ASP A 218 -3.25 -1.59 15.43
N ALA A 219 -4.03 -1.41 16.49
CA ALA A 219 -5.09 -0.40 16.54
C ALA A 219 -4.56 1.04 16.39
N SER A 220 -3.34 1.31 16.86
CA SER A 220 -2.65 2.60 16.76
C SER A 220 -1.78 2.77 15.51
N THR A 221 -1.75 1.78 14.61
CA THR A 221 -1.00 1.88 13.36
C THR A 221 -1.51 3.07 12.56
N THR A 222 -0.60 3.97 12.17
CA THR A 222 -0.94 5.16 11.40
C THR A 222 -1.00 4.83 9.92
N ILE A 223 -2.10 5.20 9.27
CA ILE A 223 -2.35 5.00 7.85
C ILE A 223 -2.35 6.37 7.16
N PRO A 224 -1.50 6.62 6.15
CA PRO A 224 -1.47 7.88 5.42
C PRO A 224 -2.75 8.10 4.61
N ALA A 225 -2.91 9.30 4.04
CA ALA A 225 -4.08 9.63 3.25
C ALA A 225 -4.22 8.68 2.05
N GLY A 226 -5.42 8.12 1.86
CA GLY A 226 -5.70 7.11 0.83
C GLY A 226 -4.99 5.77 1.04
N GLY A 227 -4.22 5.60 2.13
CA GLY A 227 -3.50 4.38 2.46
C GLY A 227 -4.44 3.21 2.77
N LEU A 228 -3.92 2.00 2.58
CA LEU A 228 -4.61 0.73 2.81
C LEU A 228 -3.67 -0.19 3.59
N GLU A 229 -4.17 -0.78 4.67
CA GLU A 229 -3.43 -1.76 5.47
C GLU A 229 -4.25 -3.03 5.65
N CYS A 230 -3.62 -4.19 5.53
CA CYS A 230 -4.24 -5.48 5.80
C CYS A 230 -4.00 -5.89 7.25
N MET A 231 -5.07 -6.07 8.02
CA MET A 231 -4.99 -6.41 9.44
C MET A 231 -5.98 -7.50 9.84
N TRP A 232 -5.61 -8.28 10.85
CA TRP A 232 -6.50 -9.25 11.47
C TRP A 232 -7.43 -8.56 12.47
N LEU A 233 -8.73 -8.79 12.34
CA LEU A 233 -9.72 -8.47 13.37
C LEU A 233 -10.26 -9.75 14.01
N TYR A 234 -10.32 -9.74 15.33
CA TYR A 234 -10.76 -10.85 16.16
C TYR A 234 -12.23 -10.70 16.47
N TYR A 235 -13.00 -11.75 16.18
CA TYR A 235 -14.40 -11.84 16.52
C TYR A 235 -14.57 -11.96 18.05
N PRO A 236 -15.65 -11.44 18.66
CA PRO A 236 -15.92 -11.61 20.09
C PRO A 236 -15.88 -13.09 20.53
N GLY A 237 -14.93 -13.43 21.40
CA GLY A 237 -14.70 -14.80 21.87
C GLY A 237 -13.33 -15.31 21.44
N ASP A 238 -12.61 -15.93 22.37
CA ASP A 238 -11.22 -16.34 22.14
C ASP A 238 -11.17 -17.45 21.06
N GLU A 239 -10.82 -17.11 19.81
CA GLU A 239 -10.03 -17.91 18.84
C GLU A 239 -10.22 -17.44 17.37
N ALA A 240 -11.39 -16.93 16.97
CA ALA A 240 -11.69 -16.60 15.58
C ALA A 240 -11.20 -15.20 15.16
N HIS A 241 -10.60 -15.11 13.97
CA HIS A 241 -10.12 -13.85 13.39
C HIS A 241 -10.28 -13.87 11.86
N VAL A 242 -10.49 -12.70 11.27
CA VAL A 242 -10.69 -12.49 9.83
C VAL A 242 -9.70 -11.47 9.29
N MET A 243 -9.28 -11.66 8.05
CA MET A 243 -8.45 -10.68 7.37
C MET A 243 -9.35 -9.53 6.93
N THR A 244 -8.87 -8.31 7.13
CA THR A 244 -9.56 -7.10 6.70
C THR A 244 -8.60 -6.15 5.99
N SER A 245 -9.08 -5.45 4.99
CA SER A 245 -8.38 -4.29 4.42
C SER A 245 -8.96 -3.02 5.03
N ILE A 246 -8.13 -2.20 5.66
CA ILE A 246 -8.50 -0.97 6.35
C ILE A 246 -7.95 0.22 5.55
N ARG A 247 -8.85 1.09 5.08
CA ARG A 247 -8.53 2.25 4.25
C ARG A 247 -8.75 3.57 5.00
N ASN A 248 -7.79 4.49 4.87
CA ASN A 248 -7.94 5.87 5.32
C ASN A 248 -8.45 6.75 4.16
N PHE A 249 -9.74 7.11 4.17
CA PHE A 249 -10.31 8.05 3.20
C PHE A 249 -10.05 9.53 3.53
N SER A 250 -9.51 9.83 4.72
CA SER A 250 -9.21 11.21 5.12
C SER A 250 -7.93 11.72 4.45
N LEU A 251 -7.84 13.04 4.26
CA LEU A 251 -6.63 13.70 3.77
C LEU A 251 -5.50 13.78 4.82
N ASP A 252 -5.80 13.61 6.10
CA ASP A 252 -4.83 13.51 7.19
C ASP A 252 -4.45 12.05 7.50
N VAL A 253 -3.29 11.84 8.13
CA VAL A 253 -2.96 10.56 8.76
C VAL A 253 -3.99 10.23 9.83
N LYS A 254 -4.44 8.97 9.84
CA LYS A 254 -5.36 8.41 10.83
C LYS A 254 -4.79 7.15 11.45
N GLU A 255 -5.17 6.85 12.68
CA GLU A 255 -4.94 5.51 13.24
C GLU A 255 -5.90 4.51 12.60
N ALA A 256 -5.53 3.24 12.52
CA ALA A 256 -6.35 2.17 11.96
C ALA A 256 -7.75 2.11 12.61
N ARG A 257 -7.87 2.36 13.92
CA ARG A 257 -9.16 2.40 14.63
C ARG A 257 -10.12 3.50 14.15
N ASP A 258 -9.59 4.55 13.54
CA ASP A 258 -10.33 5.71 13.06
C ASP A 258 -10.61 5.65 11.55
N CYS A 259 -10.28 4.52 10.91
CA CYS A 259 -10.41 4.28 9.47
C CYS A 259 -11.66 3.43 9.14
N TYR A 260 -11.74 2.98 7.88
CA TYR A 260 -12.84 2.18 7.35
C TYR A 260 -12.36 0.80 6.93
N ILE A 261 -13.12 -0.24 7.23
CA ILE A 261 -12.97 -1.55 6.61
C ILE A 261 -13.55 -1.47 5.21
N THR A 262 -12.75 -1.84 4.21
CA THR A 262 -13.14 -1.86 2.79
C THR A 262 -13.10 -3.25 2.18
N GLU A 263 -12.55 -4.23 2.90
CA GLU A 263 -12.57 -5.63 2.50
C GLU A 263 -12.56 -6.53 3.73
N ILE A 264 -13.26 -7.67 3.65
CA ILE A 264 -13.30 -8.67 4.71
C ILE A 264 -13.54 -10.06 4.12
N ASP A 265 -12.79 -11.04 4.64
CA ASP A 265 -12.82 -12.41 4.16
C ASP A 265 -13.31 -13.39 5.22
N PHE A 266 -14.28 -14.22 4.84
CA PHE A 266 -14.80 -15.29 5.68
C PHE A 266 -14.62 -16.64 5.00
N ASN A 267 -13.75 -17.48 5.58
CA ASN A 267 -13.59 -18.86 5.15
C ASN A 267 -14.29 -19.84 6.11
N THR A 268 -14.64 -21.02 5.61
CA THR A 268 -15.34 -22.06 6.37
C THR A 268 -14.71 -22.39 7.73
N PRO A 269 -13.38 -22.65 7.86
CA PRO A 269 -12.78 -22.90 9.17
C PRO A 269 -12.95 -21.75 10.18
N THR A 270 -12.87 -20.52 9.71
CA THR A 270 -13.04 -19.33 10.56
C THR A 270 -14.49 -19.22 11.03
N VAL A 271 -15.46 -19.37 10.13
CA VAL A 271 -16.89 -19.33 10.45
C VAL A 271 -17.28 -20.44 11.44
N GLN A 272 -16.73 -21.64 11.27
CA GLN A 272 -16.90 -22.74 12.22
C GLN A 272 -16.35 -22.38 13.61
N THR A 273 -15.19 -21.72 13.68
CA THR A 273 -14.59 -21.25 14.94
C THR A 273 -15.40 -20.14 15.60
N MET A 274 -15.99 -19.22 14.81
CA MET A 274 -16.90 -18.18 15.31
C MET A 274 -18.17 -18.77 15.96
N GLY A 275 -18.59 -19.96 15.52
CA GLY A 275 -19.79 -20.64 16.03
C GLY A 275 -21.11 -19.91 15.71
N VAL A 276 -21.09 -18.94 14.80
CA VAL A 276 -22.26 -18.20 14.30
C VAL A 276 -22.28 -18.22 12.78
N PRO A 277 -23.47 -18.20 12.15
CA PRO A 277 -23.56 -18.18 10.69
C PRO A 277 -23.01 -16.87 10.13
N VAL A 278 -22.26 -16.98 9.03
CA VAL A 278 -21.89 -15.85 8.19
C VAL A 278 -22.61 -15.98 6.85
N THR A 279 -23.33 -14.93 6.49
CA THR A 279 -24.21 -14.93 5.32
C THR A 279 -24.11 -13.63 4.51
N ALA A 280 -24.45 -13.67 3.24
CA ALA A 280 -24.48 -12.52 2.33
C ALA A 280 -25.84 -12.42 1.62
N HIS A 281 -26.10 -11.28 0.97
CA HIS A 281 -27.27 -11.02 0.14
C HIS A 281 -28.60 -11.43 0.80
N GLY A 282 -29.04 -10.68 1.81
CA GLY A 282 -30.31 -10.96 2.50
C GLY A 282 -30.32 -12.26 3.32
N LYS A 283 -29.15 -12.84 3.57
CA LYS A 283 -28.93 -14.16 4.20
C LYS A 283 -29.20 -15.36 3.30
N ASP A 284 -29.38 -15.15 2.00
CA ASP A 284 -29.67 -16.24 1.05
C ASP A 284 -28.43 -17.08 0.72
N ILE A 285 -27.22 -16.56 0.99
CA ILE A 285 -25.95 -17.26 0.81
C ILE A 285 -25.26 -17.41 2.16
N SER A 286 -24.82 -18.63 2.51
CA SER A 286 -24.16 -18.94 3.78
C SER A 286 -22.86 -19.70 3.55
N VAL A 287 -21.78 -19.26 4.22
CA VAL A 287 -20.47 -19.92 4.20
C VAL A 287 -20.58 -21.34 4.76
N GLY A 288 -19.97 -22.31 4.10
CA GLY A 288 -19.94 -23.73 4.48
C GLY A 288 -21.28 -24.46 4.33
N ILE A 289 -22.28 -23.84 3.70
CA ILE A 289 -23.63 -24.41 3.57
C ILE A 289 -24.19 -24.27 2.15
N SER A 290 -24.17 -23.05 1.60
CA SER A 290 -24.79 -22.79 0.29
C SER A 290 -24.04 -23.49 -0.83
N THR A 291 -24.80 -23.99 -1.81
CA THR A 291 -24.25 -24.58 -3.04
C THR A 291 -24.07 -23.51 -4.13
N LYS A 292 -23.34 -23.83 -5.21
CA LYS A 292 -23.33 -23.02 -6.44
C LYS A 292 -24.74 -22.69 -6.95
N GLY A 293 -25.68 -23.64 -6.85
CA GLY A 293 -27.07 -23.43 -7.26
C GLY A 293 -27.80 -22.39 -6.40
N ASP A 294 -27.54 -22.37 -5.10
CA ASP A 294 -28.12 -21.37 -4.19
C ASP A 294 -27.58 -19.97 -4.49
N VAL A 295 -26.27 -19.87 -4.76
CA VAL A 295 -25.63 -18.61 -5.12
C VAL A 295 -26.19 -18.05 -6.43
N ILE A 296 -26.32 -18.88 -7.48
CA ILE A 296 -26.92 -18.45 -8.76
C ILE A 296 -28.38 -18.03 -8.58
N LYS A 297 -29.12 -18.70 -7.68
CA LYS A 297 -30.51 -18.33 -7.39
C LYS A 297 -30.62 -16.97 -6.69
N ALA A 298 -29.67 -16.65 -5.82
CA ALA A 298 -29.64 -15.40 -5.06
C ALA A 298 -29.11 -14.22 -5.89
N LEU A 299 -27.94 -14.38 -6.51
CA LEU A 299 -27.21 -13.30 -7.18
C LEU A 299 -27.30 -13.32 -8.71
N GLY A 300 -27.82 -14.40 -9.30
CA GLY A 300 -27.77 -14.62 -10.75
C GLY A 300 -26.44 -15.21 -11.22
N VAL A 301 -26.19 -15.13 -12.53
CA VAL A 301 -24.92 -15.57 -13.11
C VAL A 301 -23.80 -14.60 -12.70
N PRO A 302 -22.58 -15.10 -12.41
CA PRO A 302 -21.45 -14.25 -12.09
C PRO A 302 -21.08 -13.35 -13.27
N ASP A 303 -20.53 -12.17 -12.98
CA ASP A 303 -19.95 -11.28 -13.99
C ASP A 303 -18.63 -11.83 -14.54
N ARG A 304 -17.87 -12.52 -13.69
CA ARG A 304 -16.63 -13.21 -14.04
C ARG A 304 -16.46 -14.49 -13.22
N GLU A 305 -15.87 -15.51 -13.84
CA GLU A 305 -15.55 -16.80 -13.22
C GLU A 305 -14.08 -17.14 -13.49
N ASN A 306 -13.33 -17.53 -12.46
CA ASN A 306 -11.97 -18.06 -12.57
C ASN A 306 -11.86 -19.32 -11.69
N ASP A 307 -11.65 -20.48 -12.28
CA ASP A 307 -11.57 -21.77 -11.58
C ASP A 307 -12.76 -21.99 -10.62
N ASN A 308 -12.56 -21.86 -9.31
CA ASN A 308 -13.58 -22.00 -8.28
C ASN A 308 -14.07 -20.67 -7.68
N ALA A 309 -13.67 -19.53 -8.24
CA ALA A 309 -14.01 -18.19 -7.78
C ALA A 309 -14.99 -17.46 -8.73
N TYR A 310 -16.06 -16.93 -8.15
CA TYR A 310 -17.19 -16.29 -8.82
C TYR A 310 -17.29 -14.84 -8.36
N TYR A 311 -17.20 -13.89 -9.30
CA TYR A 311 -17.16 -12.46 -9.03
C TYR A 311 -18.50 -11.83 -9.40
N TYR A 312 -18.99 -10.99 -8.50
CA TYR A 312 -20.22 -10.23 -8.63
C TYR A 312 -19.92 -8.75 -8.40
N TYR A 313 -20.13 -7.93 -9.41
CA TYR A 313 -19.84 -6.50 -9.39
C TYR A 313 -21.05 -5.67 -8.93
N GLY A 314 -20.80 -4.44 -8.48
CA GLY A 314 -21.88 -3.50 -8.14
C GLY A 314 -22.73 -3.11 -9.36
N GLU A 315 -23.99 -2.72 -9.13
CA GLU A 315 -24.85 -2.20 -10.20
C GLU A 315 -24.20 -1.00 -10.90
N ASN A 316 -24.06 -1.09 -12.22
CA ASN A 316 -23.41 -0.09 -13.09
C ASN A 316 -21.90 0.04 -12.94
N ALA A 317 -21.22 -0.95 -12.36
CA ALA A 317 -19.76 -0.99 -12.39
C ALA A 317 -19.29 -0.99 -13.85
N ASP A 318 -18.60 0.06 -14.26
CA ASP A 318 -17.79 0.04 -15.47
C ASP A 318 -16.52 -0.80 -15.23
N GLU A 319 -15.69 -0.96 -16.27
CA GLU A 319 -14.47 -1.77 -16.19
C GLU A 319 -13.56 -1.29 -15.04
N ASP A 320 -13.54 0.01 -14.75
CA ASP A 320 -12.74 0.60 -13.68
C ASP A 320 -13.36 0.36 -12.29
N GLU A 321 -14.67 0.60 -12.13
CA GLU A 321 -15.40 0.40 -10.86
C GLU A 321 -15.45 -1.07 -10.42
N SER A 322 -15.42 -2.00 -11.38
CA SER A 322 -15.44 -3.45 -11.12
C SER A 322 -14.28 -3.94 -10.24
N SER A 323 -13.19 -3.17 -10.17
CA SER A 323 -12.02 -3.47 -9.31
C SER A 323 -12.16 -2.96 -7.87
N TYR A 324 -13.06 -2.00 -7.62
CA TYR A 324 -13.21 -1.33 -6.33
C TYR A 324 -14.40 -1.83 -5.51
N LYS A 325 -15.48 -2.32 -6.16
CA LYS A 325 -16.67 -2.85 -5.46
C LYS A 325 -17.12 -4.17 -6.05
N TYR A 326 -16.89 -5.26 -5.32
CA TYR A 326 -17.33 -6.59 -5.71
C TYR A 326 -17.44 -7.54 -4.52
N THR A 327 -18.18 -8.63 -4.71
CA THR A 327 -18.12 -9.80 -3.83
C THR A 327 -17.63 -11.01 -4.60
N THR A 328 -16.68 -11.72 -4.00
CA THR A 328 -16.18 -12.98 -4.52
C THR A 328 -16.72 -14.13 -3.66
N ILE A 329 -17.32 -15.09 -4.33
CA ILE A 329 -17.72 -16.37 -3.74
C ILE A 329 -16.75 -17.43 -4.26
N MET A 330 -16.05 -18.13 -3.37
CA MET A 330 -15.19 -19.25 -3.74
C MET A 330 -15.84 -20.54 -3.28
N MET A 331 -15.86 -21.54 -4.15
CA MET A 331 -16.43 -22.87 -3.88
C MET A 331 -15.32 -23.87 -3.55
N ASP A 332 -15.62 -24.83 -2.68
CA ASP A 332 -14.78 -26.02 -2.51
C ASP A 332 -15.01 -27.06 -3.61
N ASP A 333 -14.30 -28.19 -3.52
CA ASP A 333 -14.39 -29.30 -4.48
C ASP A 333 -15.78 -29.98 -4.51
N ASP A 334 -16.62 -29.74 -3.51
CA ASP A 334 -17.98 -30.28 -3.39
C ASP A 334 -19.06 -29.26 -3.83
N ASP A 335 -18.65 -28.17 -4.51
CA ASP A 335 -19.50 -27.05 -4.96
C ASP A 335 -20.24 -26.34 -3.79
N ILE A 336 -19.65 -26.35 -2.59
CA ILE A 336 -20.14 -25.62 -1.41
C ILE A 336 -19.32 -24.34 -1.23
N VAL A 337 -19.97 -23.25 -0.82
CA VAL A 337 -19.31 -21.96 -0.56
C VAL A 337 -18.24 -22.14 0.53
N GLU A 338 -16.98 -22.03 0.15
CA GLU A 338 -15.82 -22.10 1.04
C GLU A 338 -15.44 -20.72 1.59
N ILE A 339 -15.46 -19.70 0.73
CA ILE A 339 -15.06 -18.33 1.06
C ILE A 339 -16.08 -17.33 0.53
N ILE A 340 -16.45 -16.37 1.35
CA ILE A 340 -17.07 -15.12 0.92
C ILE A 340 -16.09 -13.99 1.23
N SER A 341 -15.68 -13.27 0.19
CA SER A 341 -14.90 -12.04 0.28
C SER A 341 -15.76 -10.88 -0.19
N VAL A 342 -15.92 -9.87 0.66
CA VAL A 342 -16.74 -8.68 0.37
C VAL A 342 -15.82 -7.49 0.29
N ARG A 343 -15.88 -6.73 -0.81
CA ARG A 343 -15.03 -5.56 -1.06
C ARG A 343 -15.84 -4.35 -1.51
N ASN A 344 -15.55 -3.21 -0.90
CA ASN A 344 -15.96 -1.90 -1.38
C ASN A 344 -14.95 -0.83 -0.93
N GLU A 345 -14.10 -0.41 -1.87
CA GLU A 345 -13.08 0.62 -1.67
C GLU A 345 -13.53 2.02 -2.10
N LEU A 346 -14.80 2.20 -2.49
CA LEU A 346 -15.34 3.50 -2.84
C LEU A 346 -15.50 4.37 -1.60
N GLU A 347 -15.15 5.66 -1.71
CA GLU A 347 -15.31 6.62 -0.62
C GLU A 347 -16.79 6.73 -0.19
N PRO A 348 -17.09 6.70 1.13
CA PRO A 348 -18.45 6.93 1.60
C PRO A 348 -18.97 8.30 1.16
N THR A 349 -20.15 8.35 0.56
CA THR A 349 -20.75 9.60 0.04
C THR A 349 -21.07 10.65 1.11
N ASP A 350 -21.12 10.24 2.38
CA ASP A 350 -21.33 11.07 3.56
C ASP A 350 -20.03 11.40 4.33
N LEU A 351 -18.87 11.10 3.76
CA LEU A 351 -17.59 11.45 4.37
C LEU A 351 -17.38 12.97 4.36
N GLU A 352 -17.18 13.54 5.55
CA GLU A 352 -16.76 14.94 5.70
C GLU A 352 -15.23 15.02 5.77
N GLN A 353 -14.63 15.69 4.77
CA GLN A 353 -13.17 15.91 4.75
C GLN A 353 -12.75 16.99 5.74
N THR A 354 -11.54 16.83 6.30
CA THR A 354 -10.94 17.83 7.19
C THR A 354 -10.53 19.08 6.41
N GLU A 355 -10.66 20.26 7.02
CA GLU A 355 -10.21 21.51 6.42
C GLU A 355 -8.68 21.49 6.20
N VAL A 356 -8.25 21.78 4.97
CA VAL A 356 -6.83 21.79 4.59
C VAL A 356 -6.21 23.12 4.98
N SER A 357 -5.12 23.07 5.76
CA SER A 357 -4.39 24.27 6.16
C SER A 357 -3.70 24.94 4.97
N THR A 358 -3.72 26.27 4.95
CA THR A 358 -2.96 27.08 4.00
C THR A 358 -1.59 27.51 4.52
N ASP A 359 -1.31 27.22 5.80
CA ASP A 359 -0.01 27.47 6.43
C ASP A 359 1.03 26.44 5.94
N ALA A 360 2.28 26.89 5.82
CA ALA A 360 3.37 26.02 5.43
C ALA A 360 3.78 25.09 6.59
N PRO A 361 3.89 23.77 6.38
CA PRO A 361 4.41 22.86 7.40
C PRO A 361 5.81 23.23 7.87
N ASP A 362 6.07 23.08 9.18
CA ASP A 362 7.33 23.48 9.82
C ASP A 362 8.56 22.85 9.16
N TYR A 363 8.45 21.61 8.69
CA TYR A 363 9.59 20.86 8.13
C TYR A 363 10.17 21.53 6.88
N LEU A 364 9.39 22.31 6.13
CA LEU A 364 9.88 23.03 4.96
C LEU A 364 10.94 24.08 5.32
N SER A 365 10.91 24.59 6.55
CA SER A 365 11.89 25.56 7.05
C SER A 365 13.28 24.96 7.29
N TYR A 366 13.40 23.64 7.30
CA TYR A 366 14.68 22.95 7.50
C TYR A 366 15.54 22.91 6.24
N TYR A 367 14.97 23.26 5.08
CA TYR A 367 15.71 23.32 3.83
C TYR A 367 16.79 24.40 3.88
N VAL A 368 17.99 24.00 3.44
CA VAL A 368 19.12 24.91 3.24
C VAL A 368 19.63 24.74 1.82
N ALA A 369 19.56 25.81 1.02
CA ALA A 369 20.06 25.78 -0.34
C ALA A 369 21.58 25.51 -0.36
N PRO A 370 22.08 24.63 -1.25
CA PRO A 370 23.50 24.37 -1.37
C PRO A 370 24.26 25.58 -1.92
N SER A 371 25.47 25.83 -1.42
CA SER A 371 26.30 26.95 -1.89
C SER A 371 27.01 26.68 -3.23
N SER A 372 27.06 25.44 -3.68
CA SER A 372 27.72 24.99 -4.92
C SER A 372 27.23 23.61 -5.33
N LEU A 373 27.36 23.24 -6.61
CA LEU A 373 27.00 21.91 -7.12
C LEU A 373 27.75 20.78 -6.39
N GLY A 374 29.03 21.00 -6.07
CA GLY A 374 29.89 19.97 -5.47
C GLY A 374 30.41 18.97 -6.50
N SER A 375 31.09 17.93 -6.02
CA SER A 375 31.68 16.88 -6.86
C SER A 375 31.12 15.48 -6.59
N ASP A 376 30.35 15.31 -5.52
CA ASP A 376 29.77 14.02 -5.15
C ASP A 376 28.52 13.74 -6.00
N PRO A 377 28.56 12.78 -6.94
CA PRO A 377 27.44 12.49 -7.82
C PRO A 377 26.21 11.99 -7.06
N LEU A 378 26.35 11.42 -5.86
CA LEU A 378 25.23 10.83 -5.11
C LEU A 378 24.69 11.78 -4.02
N SER A 379 24.98 13.08 -4.14
CA SER A 379 24.61 14.08 -3.14
C SER A 379 23.16 14.58 -3.19
N GLY A 380 22.44 14.31 -4.29
CA GLY A 380 21.12 14.90 -4.55
C GLY A 380 21.16 16.35 -5.06
N ASN A 381 22.35 16.92 -5.26
CA ASN A 381 22.50 18.26 -5.84
C ASN A 381 22.24 18.26 -7.34
N PHE A 382 21.73 19.37 -7.84
CA PHE A 382 21.64 19.65 -9.27
C PHE A 382 21.69 21.17 -9.49
N LYS A 383 22.20 21.60 -10.65
CA LYS A 383 22.14 23.00 -11.07
C LYS A 383 21.17 23.10 -12.22
N LEU A 384 20.16 23.96 -12.08
CA LEU A 384 19.08 24.12 -13.03
C LEU A 384 18.94 25.60 -13.40
N ASN A 385 19.13 25.93 -14.68
CA ASN A 385 19.17 27.30 -15.19
C ASN A 385 20.10 28.22 -14.37
N GLY A 386 21.30 27.72 -14.06
CA GLY A 386 22.32 28.43 -13.28
C GLY A 386 22.12 28.52 -11.76
N VAL A 387 21.00 28.01 -11.21
CA VAL A 387 20.74 27.98 -9.76
C VAL A 387 20.99 26.57 -9.22
N VAL A 388 21.69 26.46 -8.08
CA VAL A 388 21.98 25.16 -7.46
C VAL A 388 20.90 24.82 -6.42
N TYR A 389 20.40 23.60 -6.49
CA TYR A 389 19.42 23.02 -5.58
C TYR A 389 19.95 21.70 -5.01
N ASN A 390 19.31 21.21 -3.96
CA ASN A 390 19.52 19.87 -3.40
C ASN A 390 18.14 19.26 -3.16
N LEU A 391 17.96 18.01 -3.55
CA LEU A 391 16.77 17.26 -3.18
C LEU A 391 16.91 16.70 -1.75
N PRO A 392 15.86 16.80 -0.92
CA PRO A 392 14.56 17.38 -1.23
C PRO A 392 14.54 18.92 -1.06
N VAL A 393 13.73 19.63 -1.84
CA VAL A 393 13.64 21.10 -1.86
C VAL A 393 12.17 21.58 -1.81
N PRO A 394 11.78 22.58 -0.99
CA PRO A 394 10.41 23.08 -0.98
C PRO A 394 9.97 23.54 -2.37
N LEU A 395 8.75 23.19 -2.79
CA LEU A 395 8.22 23.58 -4.11
C LEU A 395 8.30 25.10 -4.31
N GLN A 396 8.01 25.86 -3.25
CA GLN A 396 8.06 27.31 -3.26
C GLN A 396 9.45 27.87 -3.63
N VAL A 397 10.55 27.16 -3.33
CA VAL A 397 11.90 27.60 -3.72
C VAL A 397 12.08 27.58 -5.24
N LEU A 398 11.48 26.62 -5.96
CA LEU A 398 11.51 26.62 -7.42
C LEU A 398 10.64 27.75 -7.98
N VAL A 399 9.46 27.98 -7.39
CA VAL A 399 8.55 29.06 -7.76
C VAL A 399 9.20 30.43 -7.58
N ASP A 400 9.88 30.64 -6.45
CA ASP A 400 10.61 31.88 -6.14
C ASP A 400 11.77 32.11 -7.13
N ASN A 401 12.34 31.02 -7.66
CA ASN A 401 13.34 31.05 -8.73
C ASN A 401 12.71 31.13 -10.15
N GLY A 402 11.40 31.38 -10.25
CA GLY A 402 10.70 31.71 -11.49
C GLY A 402 10.14 30.54 -12.27
N TRP A 403 10.11 29.33 -11.70
CA TRP A 403 9.36 28.21 -12.24
C TRP A 403 7.87 28.37 -11.99
N LYS A 404 7.05 27.80 -12.87
CA LYS A 404 5.59 27.88 -12.82
C LYS A 404 4.98 26.51 -13.05
N TYR A 405 3.77 26.30 -12.56
CA TYR A 405 2.93 25.12 -12.80
C TYR A 405 1.47 25.59 -12.98
N ASP A 406 0.62 24.73 -13.53
CA ASP A 406 -0.79 25.04 -13.81
C ASP A 406 -1.74 24.19 -12.94
N TYR A 407 -1.93 24.63 -11.70
CA TYR A 407 -2.82 24.01 -10.72
C TYR A 407 -3.54 25.11 -9.93
N ASP A 408 -4.72 24.78 -9.39
CA ASP A 408 -5.45 25.68 -8.50
C ASP A 408 -4.64 25.96 -7.22
N GLU A 409 -4.71 27.19 -6.70
CA GLU A 409 -4.01 27.57 -5.46
C GLU A 409 -4.49 26.79 -4.23
N SER A 410 -5.71 26.24 -4.28
CA SER A 410 -6.29 25.39 -3.25
C SER A 410 -6.10 23.89 -3.51
N TYR A 411 -5.34 23.50 -4.54
CA TYR A 411 -5.08 22.08 -4.80
C TYR A 411 -4.39 21.44 -3.60
N SER A 412 -5.00 20.43 -2.99
CA SER A 412 -4.54 19.78 -1.77
C SER A 412 -3.78 18.49 -2.05
N ILE A 413 -2.73 18.24 -1.26
CA ILE A 413 -1.99 16.98 -1.24
C ILE A 413 -2.18 16.35 0.14
N GLY A 414 -2.73 15.14 0.16
CA GLY A 414 -2.95 14.36 1.38
C GLY A 414 -1.64 14.04 2.10
N ALA A 415 -1.73 13.79 3.41
CA ALA A 415 -0.61 13.41 4.24
C ALA A 415 0.04 12.11 3.74
N GLY A 416 1.36 12.13 3.53
CA GLY A 416 2.10 10.99 2.98
C GLY A 416 1.89 10.74 1.49
N GLN A 417 1.17 11.62 0.77
CA GLN A 417 0.96 11.52 -0.68
C GLN A 417 1.87 12.47 -1.46
N GLY A 418 1.99 12.20 -2.76
CA GLY A 418 2.63 13.10 -3.70
C GLY A 418 2.07 12.97 -5.10
N GLY A 419 2.46 13.91 -5.97
CA GLY A 419 2.02 13.94 -7.36
C GLY A 419 3.14 14.43 -8.28
N VAL A 420 3.11 13.95 -9.53
CA VAL A 420 3.98 14.46 -10.58
C VAL A 420 3.43 15.82 -11.03
N ILE A 421 4.27 16.85 -10.97
CA ILE A 421 3.92 18.22 -11.34
C ILE A 421 4.81 18.67 -12.50
N ASP A 422 4.16 19.13 -13.56
CA ASP A 422 4.80 19.73 -14.71
C ASP A 422 5.18 21.18 -14.39
N MET A 423 6.48 21.48 -14.45
CA MET A 423 6.97 22.85 -14.24
C MET A 423 7.61 23.42 -15.50
N TYR A 424 7.39 24.71 -15.72
CA TYR A 424 7.90 25.43 -16.89
C TYR A 424 8.54 26.78 -16.52
N LYS A 425 9.57 27.15 -17.29
CA LYS A 425 10.25 28.45 -17.19
C LYS A 425 10.80 28.85 -18.56
N GLY A 426 10.14 29.81 -19.21
CA GLY A 426 10.42 30.09 -20.62
C GLY A 426 10.06 28.88 -21.47
N ASP A 427 10.99 28.43 -22.29
CA ASP A 427 10.84 27.23 -23.13
C ASP A 427 11.25 25.94 -22.41
N SER A 428 11.86 26.02 -21.23
CA SER A 428 12.28 24.84 -20.45
C SER A 428 11.09 24.18 -19.76
N ARG A 429 11.08 22.85 -19.73
CA ARG A 429 10.10 22.02 -19.02
C ARG A 429 10.79 20.93 -18.21
N ILE A 430 10.37 20.76 -16.96
CA ILE A 430 10.82 19.69 -16.06
C ILE A 430 9.59 19.04 -15.42
N TYR A 431 9.77 17.83 -14.91
CA TYR A 431 8.77 17.14 -14.10
C TYR A 431 9.33 16.92 -12.72
N ILE A 432 8.53 17.12 -11.69
CA ILE A 432 8.95 16.92 -10.30
C ILE A 432 7.93 16.05 -9.57
N VAL A 433 8.33 15.40 -8.49
CA VAL A 433 7.37 14.83 -7.53
C VAL A 433 7.25 15.78 -6.34
N ALA A 434 6.09 16.42 -6.22
CA ALA A 434 5.71 17.21 -5.05
C ALA A 434 5.09 16.29 -4.00
N TYR A 435 5.65 16.26 -2.81
CA TYR A 435 5.33 15.31 -1.73
C TYR A 435 4.98 16.05 -0.44
N ASN A 436 3.98 15.54 0.29
CA ASN A 436 3.63 16.01 1.62
C ASN A 436 4.13 15.01 2.67
N SER A 437 5.18 15.40 3.39
CA SER A 437 5.79 14.57 4.44
C SER A 437 5.18 14.78 5.82
N SER A 438 4.17 15.66 5.96
CA SER A 438 3.49 15.87 7.23
C SER A 438 2.37 14.87 7.45
N ASP A 439 1.89 14.80 8.69
CA ASP A 439 0.72 14.04 9.10
C ASP A 439 -0.62 14.73 8.77
N LYS A 440 -0.56 15.94 8.22
CA LYS A 440 -1.69 16.77 7.83
C LYS A 440 -1.70 17.05 6.34
N ALA A 441 -2.88 17.15 5.77
CA ALA A 441 -3.03 17.65 4.40
C ALA A 441 -2.50 19.08 4.29
N CYS A 442 -1.87 19.41 3.16
CA CYS A 442 -1.47 20.78 2.84
C CYS A 442 -1.82 21.12 1.40
N ILE A 443 -1.82 22.41 1.07
CA ILE A 443 -1.93 22.85 -0.32
C ILE A 443 -0.62 22.61 -1.08
N LEU A 444 -0.69 22.35 -2.38
CA LEU A 444 0.43 21.97 -3.25
C LEU A 444 1.65 22.87 -3.10
N LYS A 445 1.45 24.20 -3.02
CA LYS A 445 2.55 25.16 -2.86
C LYS A 445 3.37 24.94 -1.58
N ASN A 446 2.78 24.30 -0.56
CA ASN A 446 3.35 23.98 0.73
C ASN A 446 3.85 22.53 0.79
N THR A 447 4.32 21.98 -0.32
CA THR A 447 4.93 20.65 -0.41
C THR A 447 6.45 20.72 -0.59
N ILE A 448 7.09 19.56 -0.52
CA ILE A 448 8.51 19.40 -0.81
C ILE A 448 8.71 18.55 -2.07
N VAL A 449 9.68 18.93 -2.89
CA VAL A 449 10.07 18.18 -4.07
C VAL A 449 11.07 17.11 -3.69
N THR A 450 10.75 15.84 -3.97
CA THR A 450 11.60 14.67 -3.67
C THR A 450 12.19 14.02 -4.91
N SER A 451 11.64 14.33 -6.10
CA SER A 451 12.16 13.84 -7.37
C SER A 451 12.16 14.93 -8.43
N LEU A 452 13.10 14.84 -9.35
CA LEU A 452 13.21 15.65 -10.56
C LEU A 452 13.48 14.73 -11.76
N THR A 453 12.68 14.87 -12.79
CA THR A 453 12.86 14.25 -14.10
C THR A 453 13.15 15.32 -15.14
N VAL A 454 14.20 15.10 -15.90
CA VAL A 454 14.54 15.89 -17.09
C VAL A 454 14.62 15.01 -18.30
N TYR A 455 14.00 15.45 -19.40
CA TYR A 455 14.09 14.80 -20.69
C TYR A 455 15.08 15.55 -21.57
N GLN A 456 15.83 14.80 -22.36
CA GLN A 456 16.59 15.34 -23.47
C GLN A 456 15.59 15.76 -24.56
N SER A 457 15.52 17.06 -24.84
CA SER A 457 14.52 17.62 -25.76
C SER A 457 15.00 18.90 -26.43
N ASP A 458 14.96 18.91 -27.77
CA ASP A 458 15.19 20.13 -28.56
C ASP A 458 14.02 21.13 -28.45
N TYR A 459 12.82 20.64 -28.13
CA TYR A 459 11.61 21.47 -28.03
C TYR A 459 11.52 22.17 -26.68
N TYR A 460 11.97 21.48 -25.61
CA TYR A 460 11.94 21.99 -24.25
C TYR A 460 13.34 21.91 -23.62
N PRO A 461 14.34 22.64 -24.16
CA PRO A 461 15.70 22.54 -23.68
C PRO A 461 15.81 22.99 -22.23
N VAL A 462 16.56 22.23 -21.43
CA VAL A 462 16.80 22.52 -20.01
C VAL A 462 18.31 22.62 -19.77
N ASP A 463 18.77 23.76 -19.28
CA ASP A 463 20.15 23.90 -18.78
C ASP A 463 20.25 23.22 -17.42
N ILE A 464 20.73 21.98 -17.41
CA ILE A 464 20.90 21.16 -16.20
C ILE A 464 22.30 20.56 -16.10
N GLU A 465 22.86 20.60 -14.91
CA GLU A 465 24.12 19.95 -14.56
C GLU A 465 23.98 19.14 -13.27
N PHE A 466 24.54 17.93 -13.27
CA PHE A 466 24.66 17.10 -12.07
C PHE A 466 26.13 17.02 -11.61
N PRO A 467 26.39 16.79 -10.32
CA PRO A 467 27.75 16.58 -9.83
C PRO A 467 28.41 15.35 -10.48
N GLY A 468 29.74 15.30 -10.45
CA GLY A 468 30.49 14.19 -11.05
C GLY A 468 30.49 14.16 -12.58
N GLY A 469 29.85 15.13 -13.24
CA GLY A 469 29.89 15.33 -14.70
C GLY A 469 28.71 14.72 -15.47
N LEU A 470 27.75 14.10 -14.80
CA LEU A 470 26.54 13.58 -15.43
C LEU A 470 25.72 14.71 -16.09
N ASN A 471 25.29 14.47 -17.33
CA ASN A 471 24.46 15.41 -18.10
C ASN A 471 23.59 14.65 -19.12
N PRO A 472 22.45 15.23 -19.55
CA PRO A 472 21.51 14.55 -20.45
C PRO A 472 22.01 14.27 -21.88
N ASP A 473 23.17 14.80 -22.29
CA ASP A 473 23.69 14.62 -23.66
C ASP A 473 24.66 13.43 -23.76
N MET A 474 24.87 12.68 -22.67
CA MET A 474 25.82 11.55 -22.65
C MET A 474 25.30 10.34 -23.43
N THR A 475 26.23 9.68 -24.13
CA THR A 475 26.05 8.33 -24.68
C THR A 475 26.17 7.26 -23.59
N GLU A 476 25.70 6.04 -23.86
CA GLU A 476 25.88 4.90 -22.95
C GLU A 476 27.35 4.68 -22.54
N ASN A 477 28.30 4.86 -23.45
CA ASN A 477 29.73 4.71 -23.15
C ASN A 477 30.24 5.81 -22.19
N GLU A 478 29.70 7.01 -22.31
CA GLU A 478 30.01 8.12 -21.39
C GLU A 478 29.36 7.90 -20.03
N VAL A 479 28.15 7.34 -19.96
CA VAL A 479 27.53 6.90 -18.70
C VAL A 479 28.41 5.87 -18.00
N LYS A 480 28.89 4.84 -18.73
CA LYS A 480 29.84 3.85 -18.18
C LYS A 480 31.14 4.51 -17.70
N THR A 481 31.62 5.53 -18.40
CA THR A 481 32.81 6.28 -18.00
C THR A 481 32.55 7.07 -16.71
N PHE A 482 31.42 7.76 -16.63
CA PHE A 482 30.95 8.47 -15.44
C PHE A 482 30.88 7.54 -14.22
N LEU A 483 30.28 6.35 -14.36
CA LEU A 483 30.19 5.36 -13.29
C LEU A 483 31.58 4.96 -12.78
N ASN A 484 32.50 4.64 -13.69
CA ASN A 484 33.86 4.23 -13.35
C ASN A 484 34.69 5.36 -12.70
N GLU A 485 34.68 6.56 -13.28
CA GLU A 485 35.46 7.70 -12.77
C GLU A 485 35.00 8.15 -11.38
N ASN A 486 33.71 7.95 -11.07
CA ASN A 486 33.14 8.28 -9.77
C ASN A 486 33.10 7.09 -8.78
N ASN A 487 33.68 5.95 -9.13
CA ASN A 487 33.68 4.72 -8.30
C ASN A 487 32.27 4.25 -7.91
N ILE A 488 31.29 4.43 -8.79
CA ILE A 488 29.93 3.92 -8.61
C ILE A 488 29.90 2.47 -9.09
N THR A 489 29.78 1.55 -8.14
CA THR A 489 29.82 0.10 -8.41
C THR A 489 28.50 -0.59 -8.13
N ASN A 490 27.64 0.02 -7.31
CA ASN A 490 26.32 -0.49 -6.99
C ASN A 490 25.30 0.14 -7.94
N TYR A 491 24.97 -0.56 -9.04
CA TYR A 491 23.94 -0.17 -9.99
C TYR A 491 23.39 -1.39 -10.74
N ASP A 492 22.18 -1.27 -11.27
CA ASP A 492 21.57 -2.22 -12.18
C ASP A 492 21.47 -1.63 -13.59
N TYR A 493 21.54 -2.49 -14.61
CA TYR A 493 21.23 -2.11 -15.99
C TYR A 493 20.20 -3.08 -16.58
N THR A 494 18.99 -2.59 -16.80
CA THR A 494 17.90 -3.37 -17.39
C THR A 494 17.96 -3.24 -18.91
N ARG A 495 18.62 -4.21 -19.55
CA ARG A 495 18.91 -4.19 -20.99
C ARG A 495 17.69 -4.03 -21.89
N ASN A 496 16.56 -4.63 -21.51
CA ASN A 496 15.35 -4.72 -22.33
C ASN A 496 14.70 -3.33 -22.56
N ILE A 497 14.91 -2.42 -21.61
CA ILE A 497 14.36 -1.07 -21.58
C ILE A 497 15.47 0.00 -21.48
N ALA A 498 16.74 -0.43 -21.56
CA ALA A 498 17.94 0.40 -21.53
C ALA A 498 18.00 1.42 -20.36
N ILE A 499 17.68 0.96 -19.15
CA ILE A 499 17.67 1.80 -17.93
C ILE A 499 18.82 1.43 -17.00
N TYR A 500 19.58 2.43 -16.55
CA TYR A 500 20.47 2.31 -15.39
C TYR A 500 19.74 2.74 -14.12
N THR A 501 19.74 1.90 -13.09
CA THR A 501 19.24 2.24 -11.75
C THR A 501 20.43 2.32 -10.81
N ILE A 502 20.70 3.51 -10.26
CA ILE A 502 21.88 3.79 -9.46
C ILE A 502 21.44 4.23 -8.05
N PRO A 503 21.39 3.32 -7.06
CA PRO A 503 21.11 3.70 -5.68
C PRO A 503 22.19 4.64 -5.14
N PHE A 504 21.82 5.60 -4.30
CA PHE A 504 22.82 6.46 -3.64
C PHE A 504 23.57 5.69 -2.55
N ASP A 505 22.94 4.69 -1.94
CA ASP A 505 23.63 3.75 -1.07
C ASP A 505 24.48 2.79 -1.91
N GLN A 506 25.80 2.98 -1.85
CA GLN A 506 26.77 2.13 -2.51
C GLN A 506 27.23 0.96 -1.62
N THR A 507 26.59 0.75 -0.46
CA THR A 507 26.85 -0.35 0.45
C THR A 507 25.85 -1.50 0.22
N GLY A 508 26.35 -2.71 -0.02
CA GLY A 508 25.53 -3.91 -0.21
C GLY A 508 25.09 -4.16 -1.66
N ASP A 509 24.48 -5.33 -1.88
CA ASP A 509 24.03 -5.81 -3.20
C ASP A 509 22.49 -5.78 -3.36
N ASP A 510 21.74 -5.55 -2.27
CA ASP A 510 20.27 -5.41 -2.33
C ASP A 510 19.90 -3.96 -2.70
N ARG A 511 19.51 -3.79 -3.95
CA ARG A 511 19.19 -2.50 -4.56
C ARG A 511 17.70 -2.19 -4.52
N SER A 512 16.87 -3.15 -4.11
CA SER A 512 15.40 -3.04 -4.13
C SER A 512 14.84 -2.07 -3.09
N GLN A 513 15.65 -1.68 -2.10
CA GLN A 513 15.21 -0.90 -0.94
C GLN A 513 15.79 0.53 -0.92
N SER A 514 16.55 0.96 -1.93
CA SER A 514 17.16 2.31 -1.91
C SER A 514 16.16 3.38 -2.36
N GLY A 515 15.59 4.11 -1.40
CA GLY A 515 14.71 5.24 -1.70
C GLY A 515 15.38 6.37 -2.51
N ASN A 516 16.69 6.58 -2.31
CA ASN A 516 17.47 7.60 -3.03
C ASN A 516 18.21 6.96 -4.21
N ARG A 517 18.04 7.50 -5.42
CA ARG A 517 18.63 6.91 -6.63
C ARG A 517 18.62 7.86 -7.83
N TYR A 518 19.43 7.51 -8.83
CA TYR A 518 19.17 7.89 -10.22
C TYR A 518 18.49 6.75 -10.98
N GLU A 519 17.62 7.11 -11.90
CA GLU A 519 17.27 6.29 -13.07
C GLU A 519 17.70 7.05 -14.33
N ILE A 520 18.50 6.41 -15.18
CA ILE A 520 18.99 6.99 -16.43
C ILE A 520 18.46 6.14 -17.57
N ASN A 521 17.54 6.72 -18.34
CA ASN A 521 16.90 6.07 -19.48
C ASN A 521 17.67 6.41 -20.75
N LEU A 522 18.06 5.42 -21.53
CA LEU A 522 18.67 5.63 -22.84
C LEU A 522 17.62 5.55 -23.95
N GLY A 523 17.75 6.42 -24.95
CA GLY A 523 17.00 6.34 -26.20
C GLY A 523 17.50 5.21 -27.09
N GLU A 524 16.78 4.94 -28.19
CA GLU A 524 17.16 3.93 -29.19
C GLU A 524 18.52 4.23 -29.86
N ASP A 525 18.93 5.49 -29.86
CA ASP A 525 20.22 5.96 -30.38
C ASP A 525 21.39 5.77 -29.39
N GLY A 526 21.11 5.27 -28.18
CA GLY A 526 22.09 5.05 -27.12
C GLY A 526 22.56 6.33 -26.42
N VAL A 527 21.86 7.44 -26.60
CA VAL A 527 22.03 8.70 -25.86
C VAL A 527 21.03 8.73 -24.70
N ILE A 528 21.35 9.41 -23.61
CA ILE A 528 20.39 9.63 -22.53
C ILE A 528 19.12 10.31 -23.07
N TYR A 529 17.99 9.68 -22.82
CA TYR A 529 16.66 10.20 -23.10
C TYR A 529 16.07 10.92 -21.89
N SER A 530 16.25 10.38 -20.68
CA SER A 530 15.87 11.06 -19.44
C SER A 530 16.81 10.74 -18.29
N ILE A 531 16.89 11.68 -17.35
CA ILE A 531 17.49 11.47 -16.04
C ILE A 531 16.43 11.78 -14.99
N ASP A 532 16.20 10.81 -14.14
CA ASP A 532 15.31 10.87 -13.00
C ASP A 532 16.17 10.79 -11.74
N ILE A 533 16.11 11.80 -10.88
CA ILE A 533 16.80 11.81 -9.58
C ILE A 533 15.75 11.82 -8.48
N THR A 534 15.77 10.80 -7.62
CA THR A 534 14.94 10.76 -6.41
C THR A 534 15.85 10.83 -5.19
N CYS A 535 15.58 11.77 -4.28
CA CYS A 535 16.29 11.89 -3.02
C CYS A 535 15.39 12.47 -1.93
N TYR A 536 15.17 11.67 -0.89
CA TYR A 536 14.45 12.05 0.32
C TYR A 536 15.35 12.75 1.34
N GLY A 537 16.67 12.64 1.19
CA GLY A 537 17.66 13.39 1.98
C GLY A 537 17.42 13.31 3.49
N TRP A 538 17.06 14.46 4.08
CA TRP A 538 16.82 14.63 5.51
C TRP A 538 15.37 14.34 5.96
N LEU A 539 14.47 14.01 5.04
CA LEU A 539 13.13 13.55 5.40
C LEU A 539 13.24 12.18 6.07
N ALA A 540 12.46 11.98 7.13
CA ALA A 540 12.29 10.65 7.68
C ALA A 540 11.52 9.81 6.66
N GLN A 541 12.06 8.65 6.30
CA GLN A 541 11.36 7.63 5.51
C GLN A 541 10.54 6.74 6.43
#